data_AF-A0A7Y5R5Q2-F1
#
_entry.id   AF-A0A7Y5R5Q2-F1
#
_cell.length_a   1.000
_cell.length_b   1.000
_cell.length_c   1.000
_cell.angle_alpha   90.00
_cell.angle_beta   90.00
_cell.angle_gamma   90.00
#
_symmetry.space_group_name_H-M   'P 1'
#
loop_
_entity.id
_entity.type
_entity.pdbx_description
1 polymer ?
#
loop_
_entity_poly.entity_id
_entity_poly.type
_entity_poly.pdbx_seq_one_letter_code
_entity_poly.pdbx_strand_id
1 'polypeptide(L)' 'MRTVQLKISETDFQKYNFGGGEIKFSDLVELISREYARRALLECNEIAEQVGLSTMTLDEINAEIKAVRDAKAHS' A
#
# COMPACT_ATOMS: atom_id res chain seq x y z
N MET A 1 -21.57 -15.02 -19.79
CA MET A 1 -21.17 -14.67 -18.41
C MET A 1 -21.46 -15.86 -17.50
N ARG A 2 -20.68 -16.04 -16.43
CA ARG A 2 -20.92 -17.08 -15.41
C ARG A 2 -21.05 -16.40 -14.06
N THR A 3 -21.98 -16.85 -13.25
CA THR A 3 -22.21 -16.32 -11.89
C THR A 3 -21.55 -17.24 -10.87
N VAL A 4 -20.80 -16.66 -9.94
CA VAL A 4 -20.20 -17.36 -8.80
C VAL A 4 -20.78 -16.74 -7.53
N GLN A 5 -21.31 -17.58 -6.65
CA GLN A 5 -21.81 -17.16 -5.35
C GLN A 5 -20.73 -17.35 -4.30
N LEU A 6 -20.50 -16.33 -3.47
CA LEU A 6 -19.51 -16.33 -2.40
C LEU A 6 -20.23 -16.17 -1.07
N LYS A 7 -19.84 -16.95 -0.07
CA LYS A 7 -20.22 -16.74 1.32
C LYS A 7 -19.11 -15.97 2.00
N ILE A 8 -19.44 -14.82 2.56
CA ILE A 8 -18.50 -13.97 3.31
C ILE A 8 -19.10 -13.63 4.68
N SER A 9 -18.25 -13.22 5.61
CA SER A 9 -18.70 -12.77 6.92
C SER A 9 -19.44 -11.43 6.80
N GLU A 10 -20.35 -11.15 7.73
CA GLU A 10 -21.03 -9.86 7.81
C GLU A 10 -20.03 -8.71 7.98
N THR A 11 -18.95 -8.94 8.75
CA THR A 11 -17.88 -7.98 8.96
C THR A 11 -17.16 -7.63 7.66
N ASP A 12 -16.83 -8.62 6.82
CA ASP A 12 -16.19 -8.39 5.53
C ASP A 12 -17.16 -7.72 4.56
N PHE A 13 -18.43 -8.11 4.58
CA PHE A 13 -19.48 -7.49 3.76
C PHE A 13 -19.59 -5.99 4.03
N GLN A 14 -19.60 -5.60 5.30
CA GLN A 14 -19.60 -4.19 5.73
C GLN A 14 -18.27 -3.50 5.43
N LYS A 15 -17.12 -4.15 5.70
CA LYS A 15 -15.79 -3.59 5.48
C LYS A 15 -15.57 -3.17 4.02
N TYR A 16 -15.99 -4.01 3.08
CA TYR A 16 -15.82 -3.74 1.65
C TYR A 16 -17.02 -3.00 1.04
N ASN A 17 -18.04 -2.69 1.85
CA ASN A 17 -19.26 -1.99 1.43
C ASN A 17 -19.88 -2.61 0.17
N PHE A 18 -19.93 -3.94 0.13
CA PHE A 18 -20.60 -4.65 -0.95
C PHE A 18 -22.10 -4.33 -0.79
N GLY A 19 -22.66 -3.49 -1.66
CA GLY A 19 -24.02 -2.96 -1.51
C GLY A 19 -25.13 -4.00 -1.65
N GLY A 20 -25.97 -3.91 -2.69
CA GLY A 20 -27.17 -4.74 -2.87
C GLY A 20 -26.93 -6.22 -3.23
N GLY A 21 -25.74 -6.77 -2.99
CA GLY A 21 -25.44 -8.19 -3.20
C GLY A 21 -24.88 -8.58 -4.57
N GLU A 22 -24.83 -7.67 -5.56
CA GLU A 22 -24.18 -7.89 -6.86
C GLU A 22 -23.10 -6.83 -7.11
N ILE A 23 -21.90 -7.28 -7.46
CA ILE A 23 -20.75 -6.44 -7.80
C ILE A 23 -20.09 -7.00 -9.05
N LYS A 24 -19.43 -6.16 -9.84
CA LYS A 24 -18.61 -6.65 -10.95
C LYS A 24 -17.34 -7.29 -10.39
N PHE A 25 -16.90 -8.37 -11.02
CA PHE A 25 -15.66 -9.04 -10.64
C PHE A 25 -14.44 -8.11 -10.73
N SER A 26 -14.40 -7.20 -11.71
CA SER A 26 -13.36 -6.17 -11.82
C SER A 26 -13.25 -5.31 -10.56
N ASP A 27 -14.40 -4.89 -10.04
CA ASP A 27 -14.49 -3.98 -8.89
C ASP A 27 -14.07 -4.71 -7.62
N LEU A 28 -14.43 -6.01 -7.50
CA LEU A 28 -13.93 -6.87 -6.43
C LEU A 28 -12.41 -7.02 -6.46
N VAL A 29 -11.82 -7.26 -7.64
CA VAL A 29 -10.37 -7.37 -7.80
C VAL A 29 -9.68 -6.06 -7.43
N GLU A 30 -10.24 -4.91 -7.81
CA GLU A 30 -9.70 -3.61 -7.43
C GLU A 30 -9.75 -3.38 -5.91
N LEU A 31 -10.88 -3.69 -5.25
CA LEU A 31 -11.02 -3.57 -3.80
C LEU A 31 -10.00 -4.43 -3.04
N ILE A 32 -9.82 -5.69 -3.48
CA ILE A 32 -8.81 -6.59 -2.90
C ILE A 32 -7.40 -6.03 -3.11
N SER A 33 -7.10 -5.54 -4.31
CA SER A 33 -5.78 -4.97 -4.64
C SER A 33 -5.47 -3.75 -3.78
N ARG A 34 -6.46 -2.88 -3.54
CA ARG A 34 -6.32 -1.70 -2.67
C ARG A 34 -6.05 -2.09 -1.21
N GLU A 35 -6.68 -3.14 -0.71
CA GLU A 35 -6.39 -3.66 0.64
C GLU A 35 -4.94 -4.16 0.76
N TYR A 36 -4.44 -4.90 -0.24
CA TYR A 36 -3.03 -5.32 -0.25
C TYR A 36 -2.08 -4.13 -0.31
N ALA A 37 -2.35 -3.14 -1.16
CA ALA A 37 -1.55 -1.93 -1.24
C ALA A 37 -1.53 -1.17 0.10
N ARG A 38 -2.68 -1.06 0.77
CA ARG A 38 -2.78 -0.44 2.11
C ARG A 38 -1.94 -1.18 3.14
N ARG A 39 -1.96 -2.52 3.14
CA ARG A 39 -1.14 -3.34 4.06
C ARG A 39 0.35 -3.15 3.79
N ALA A 40 0.76 -3.18 2.53
CA ALA A 40 2.16 -2.95 2.15
C ALA A 40 2.64 -1.55 2.60
N LEU A 41 1.80 -0.51 2.46
CA LEU A 41 2.15 0.83 2.94
C LEU A 41 2.33 0.90 4.46
N LEU A 42 1.48 0.20 5.22
CA LEU A 42 1.63 0.13 6.68
C LEU A 42 2.91 -0.59 7.06
N GLU A 43 3.23 -1.71 6.40
CA GLU A 43 4.48 -2.44 6.61
C GLU A 43 5.71 -1.59 6.27
N CYS A 44 5.67 -0.81 5.19
CA CYS A 44 6.73 0.14 4.85
C CYS A 44 6.93 1.19 5.95
N ASN A 45 5.85 1.69 6.56
CA ASN A 45 5.94 2.64 7.67
C ASN A 45 6.56 1.99 8.91
N GLU A 46 6.15 0.76 9.25
CA GLU A 46 6.73 0.02 10.38
C GLU A 46 8.24 -0.22 10.17
N ILE A 47 8.64 -0.62 8.96
CA ILE A 47 10.06 -0.78 8.62
C ILE A 47 10.78 0.57 8.75
N ALA A 48 10.22 1.65 8.21
CA ALA A 48 10.82 2.98 8.28
C ALA A 48 11.02 3.44 9.74
N GLU A 49 10.08 3.14 10.63
CA GLU A 49 10.24 3.38 12.07
C GLU A 49 11.36 2.53 12.69
N GLN A 50 11.39 1.23 12.39
CA GLN A 50 12.41 0.33 12.93
C GLN A 50 13.83 0.68 12.51
N VAL A 51 14.01 1.10 11.25
CA VAL A 51 15.33 1.47 10.71
C VAL A 51 15.69 2.94 10.92
N GLY A 52 14.83 3.71 11.60
CA GLY A 52 15.05 5.14 11.89
C GLY A 52 14.88 6.08 10.70
N LEU A 53 14.39 5.59 9.55
CA LEU A 53 14.07 6.43 8.40
C LEU A 53 12.87 7.33 8.66
N SER A 54 11.95 6.94 9.55
CA SER A 54 10.77 7.74 9.89
C SER A 54 11.09 9.07 10.56
N THR A 55 12.26 9.19 11.20
CA THR A 55 12.71 10.41 11.89
C THR A 55 13.65 11.26 11.06
N MET A 56 14.05 10.82 9.87
CA MET A 56 14.94 11.58 9.00
C MET A 56 14.27 12.86 8.52
N THR A 57 14.99 13.97 8.66
CA THR A 57 14.58 15.26 8.12
C THR A 57 14.83 15.32 6.62
N LEU A 58 14.10 16.20 5.93
CA LEU A 58 14.34 16.46 4.51
C LEU A 58 15.77 16.93 4.24
N ASP A 59 16.38 17.67 5.16
CA ASP A 59 17.75 18.16 5.03
C ASP A 59 18.77 17.01 5.05
N GLU A 60 18.61 16.05 5.97
CA GLU A 60 19.45 14.85 6.04
C GLU A 60 19.30 13.98 4.79
N ILE A 61 18.06 13.81 4.29
CA ILE A 61 17.79 13.06 3.05
C ILE A 61 18.46 13.74 1.85
N ASN A 62 18.33 15.06 1.74
CA ASN A 62 18.92 15.83 0.65
C ASN A 62 20.45 15.81 0.69
N ALA A 63 21.05 15.85 1.88
CA ALA A 63 22.49 15.74 2.06
C ALA A 63 23.02 14.38 1.55
N GLU A 64 22.34 13.28 1.90
CA GLU A 64 22.68 11.93 1.44
C GLU A 64 22.58 11.81 -0.09
N ILE A 65 21.47 12.28 -0.69
CA ILE A 65 21.26 12.27 -2.14
C ILE A 65 22.37 13.05 -2.86
N LYS A 66 22.74 14.23 -2.32
CA LYS A 66 23.79 15.07 -2.90
C LYS A 66 25.14 14.37 -2.82
N ALA A 67 25.50 13.80 -1.68
CA ALA A 67 26.76 13.07 -1.50
C ALA A 67 26.89 11.91 -2.51
N VAL A 68 25.82 11.13 -2.71
CA VAL A 68 25.81 10.03 -3.70
C VAL A 68 25.95 10.53 -5.13
N ARG A 69 25.31 11.65 -5.49
CA ARG A 69 25.38 12.23 -6.83
C ARG A 69 26.76 12.83 -7.12
N ASP A 70 27.33 13.55 -6.15
CA ASP A 70 28.66 14.14 -6.26
C ASP A 70 29.72 13.04 -6.40
N ALA A 71 29.60 11.94 -5.64
CA ALA A 71 30.48 10.77 -5.78
C ALA A 71 30.42 10.13 -7.18
N LYS A 72 29.24 10.10 -7.83
CA LYS A 72 29.09 9.60 -9.22
C LYS A 72 29.61 10.58 -10.28
N ALA A 73 29.60 11.88 -10.01
CA ALA A 73 30.11 12.89 -10.94
C ALA A 73 31.65 12.97 -10.91
N HIS A 74 32.26 12.53 -9.82
CA HIS A 74 33.71 12.51 -9.61
C HIS A 74 34.36 11.12 -9.79
N SER A 75 33.63 10.13 -10.32
CA SER A 75 34.14 8.83 -10.79
C SER A 75 34.32 8.81 -12.30
#